data_AF-A0A8X7UPE6-F1
#
_entry.id   AF-A0A8X7UPE6-F1
#
_cell.length_a   1.000
_cell.length_b   1.000
_cell.length_c   1.000
_cell.angle_alpha   90.00
_cell.angle_beta   90.00
_cell.angle_gamma   90.00
#
_symmetry.space_group_name_H-M   'P 1'
#
loop_
_entity.id
_entity.type
_entity.pdbx_description
1 polymer ?
#
loop_
_entity_poly.entity_id
_entity_poly.type
_entity_poly.pdbx_seq_one_letter_code
_entity_poly.pdbx_strand_id
1 'polypeptide(L)' 'MPEEIQALVVERVAGNSFTDLYGLRASCKTMKALAERSRVNHFYDVLSVPRRLNMPPELFKTCYAERNPSTLYMKGVQFS' A
#
# COMPACT_ATOMS: atom_id res chain seq x y z
N MET A 1 9.58 -12.66 16.31
CA MET A 1 10.03 -11.32 15.86
C MET A 1 9.16 -10.26 16.51
N PRO A 2 9.72 -9.16 17.05
CA PRO A 2 8.93 -8.07 17.63
C PRO A 2 7.91 -7.49 16.63
N GLU A 3 6.74 -7.09 17.12
CA GLU A 3 5.66 -6.56 16.28
C GLU A 3 6.04 -5.24 15.59
N GLU A 4 6.77 -4.36 16.29
CA GLU A 4 7.27 -3.10 15.74
C GLU A 4 8.15 -3.32 14.52
N ILE A 5 9.02 -4.32 14.57
CA ILE A 5 9.88 -4.71 13.44
C ILE A 5 9.04 -5.27 12.30
N GLN A 6 8.05 -6.12 12.60
CA GLN A 6 7.11 -6.63 11.59
C GLN A 6 6.36 -5.49 10.90
N ALA A 7 5.89 -4.49 11.66
CA ALA A 7 5.18 -3.34 11.12
C ALA A 7 6.07 -2.52 10.18
N LEU A 8 7.33 -2.26 10.56
CA LEU A 8 8.30 -1.57 9.70
C LEU A 8 8.59 -2.34 8.40
N VAL A 9 8.68 -3.68 8.48
CA VAL A 9 8.85 -4.53 7.30
C VAL A 9 7.64 -4.38 6.36
N VAL A 10 6.42 -4.42 6.90
CA VAL A 10 5.19 -4.25 6.10
C VAL A 10 5.13 -2.87 5.45
N GLU A 11 5.42 -1.80 6.21
CA GLU A 11 5.47 -0.43 5.70
C GLU A 11 6.50 -0.29 4.56
N ARG A 12 7.67 -0.93 4.69
CA ARG A 12 8.66 -0.95 3.63
C ARG A 12 8.21 -1.75 2.42
N VAL A 13 7.62 -2.91 2.60
CA VAL A 13 7.12 -3.71 1.48
C VAL A 13 6.02 -2.96 0.73
N ALA A 14 5.13 -2.26 1.44
CA ALA A 14 4.07 -1.47 0.82
C ALA A 14 4.59 -0.37 -0.13
N GLY A 15 5.73 0.23 0.20
CA GLY A 15 6.37 1.24 -0.65
C GLY A 15 7.26 0.69 -1.77
N ASN A 16 7.41 -0.63 -1.88
CA ASN A 16 8.32 -1.23 -2.87
C ASN A 16 7.65 -2.26 -3.79
N SER A 17 6.68 -3.02 -3.30
CA SER A 17 6.13 -4.16 -4.04
C SER A 17 4.68 -4.44 -3.67
N PHE A 18 3.79 -4.17 -4.64
CA PHE A 18 2.38 -4.58 -4.59
C PHE A 18 2.25 -6.07 -4.30
N THR A 19 2.93 -6.91 -5.08
CA THR A 19 2.79 -8.37 -5.01
C THR A 19 3.22 -8.91 -3.65
N ASP A 20 4.34 -8.43 -3.12
CA ASP A 20 4.84 -8.90 -1.83
C ASP A 20 3.95 -8.43 -0.68
N LEU A 21 3.39 -7.22 -0.75
CA LEU A 21 2.45 -6.73 0.28
C LEU A 21 1.21 -7.62 0.34
N TYR A 22 0.63 -7.99 -0.81
CA TYR A 22 -0.51 -8.89 -0.84
C TYR A 22 -0.15 -10.32 -0.45
N GLY A 23 1.07 -10.79 -0.78
CA GLY A 23 1.62 -12.04 -0.29
C GLY A 23 1.74 -12.07 1.24
N LEU A 24 2.27 -11.00 1.82
CA LEU A 24 2.35 -10.83 3.28
C LEU A 24 0.96 -10.83 3.92
N ARG A 25 0.01 -10.09 3.35
CA ARG A 25 -1.38 -10.07 3.82
C ARG A 25 -2.02 -11.46 3.83
N ALA A 26 -1.70 -12.31 2.86
CA ALA A 26 -2.23 -13.66 2.75
C ALA A 26 -1.51 -14.69 3.64
N SER A 27 -0.34 -14.35 4.20
CA SER A 27 0.53 -15.32 4.89
C SER A 27 0.02 -15.79 6.26
N CYS A 28 -0.30 -14.86 7.17
CA CYS A 28 -0.80 -15.18 8.50
C CYS A 28 -1.64 -14.05 9.10
N LYS A 29 -2.35 -14.33 10.20
CA LYS A 29 -3.26 -13.37 10.86
C LYS A 29 -2.53 -12.09 11.30
N THR A 30 -1.32 -12.21 11.83
CA THR A 30 -0.53 -11.06 12.28
C THR A 30 -0.13 -10.18 11.09
N MET A 31 0.41 -10.77 10.02
CA MET A 31 0.80 -10.01 8.83
C MET A 31 -0.40 -9.38 8.12
N LYS A 32 -1.54 -10.08 8.09
CA LYS A 32 -2.81 -9.51 7.61
C LYS A 32 -3.19 -8.27 8.42
N ALA A 33 -3.21 -8.36 9.75
CA ALA A 33 -3.57 -7.25 10.62
C ALA A 33 -2.61 -6.05 10.47
N LEU A 34 -1.31 -6.32 10.30
CA LEU A 34 -0.31 -5.27 10.06
C LEU A 34 -0.49 -4.62 8.68
N ALA A 35 -0.71 -5.40 7.62
CA ALA A 35 -0.93 -4.90 6.26
C ALA A 35 -2.22 -4.10 6.09
N GLU A 36 -3.21 -4.32 6.96
CA GLU A 36 -4.49 -3.60 6.96
C GLU A 36 -4.46 -2.32 7.82
N ARG A 37 -3.35 -1.99 8.50
CA ARG A 37 -3.20 -0.74 9.26
C ARG A 37 -3.25 0.46 8.34
N SER A 38 -3.93 1.52 8.78
CA SER A 38 -4.06 2.76 7.99
C SER A 38 -2.71 3.36 7.60
N ARG A 39 -1.73 3.32 8.51
CA ARG A 39 -0.35 3.80 8.28
C ARG A 39 0.33 3.15 7.08
N VAL A 40 -0.02 1.91 6.72
CA VAL A 40 0.54 1.23 5.54
C VAL A 40 0.14 1.96 4.25
N ASN A 41 -1.08 2.53 4.21
CA ASN A 41 -1.55 3.32 3.07
C ASN A 41 -0.74 4.60 2.85
N HIS A 42 -0.08 5.15 3.89
CA HIS A 42 0.82 6.29 3.73
C HIS A 42 2.05 5.95 2.88
N PHE A 43 2.57 4.74 3.04
CA PHE A 43 3.78 4.26 2.35
C PHE A 43 3.49 3.52 1.05
N TYR A 44 2.23 3.16 0.80
CA TYR A 44 1.83 2.36 -0.35
C TYR A 44 2.26 2.97 -1.68
N ASP A 45 3.13 2.31 -2.44
CA ASP A 45 3.48 2.81 -3.77
C ASP A 45 2.38 2.48 -4.78
N VAL A 46 1.51 3.45 -5.07
CA VAL A 46 0.42 3.30 -6.04
C VAL A 46 0.94 3.03 -7.46
N LEU A 47 2.20 3.36 -7.76
CA LEU A 47 2.83 3.09 -9.06
C LEU A 47 3.31 1.65 -9.19
N SER A 48 3.46 0.93 -8.06
CA SER A 48 3.80 -0.49 -8.04
C SER A 48 2.62 -1.39 -8.44
N VAL A 49 1.40 -0.84 -8.50
CA VAL A 49 0.22 -1.57 -8.98
C VAL A 49 0.44 -1.92 -10.46
N PRO A 50 0.37 -3.21 -10.84
CA PRO A 50 0.56 -3.60 -12.23
C PRO A 50 -0.42 -2.84 -13.13
N ARG A 51 0.04 -2.23 -14.23
CA ARG A 51 -0.83 -1.41 -15.13
C ARG A 51 -2.09 -2.13 -15.63
N ARG A 52 -2.10 -3.47 -15.63
CA ARG A 52 -3.26 -4.31 -16.01
C ARG A 52 -4.33 -4.37 -14.92
N LEU A 53 -3.94 -4.17 -13.67
CA LEU A 53 -4.82 -4.00 -12.51
C LEU A 53 -5.07 -2.50 -12.40
N ASN A 54 -6.28 -2.05 -12.77
CA ASN A 54 -6.69 -0.70 -12.42
C ASN A 54 -6.62 -0.54 -10.90
N MET A 55 -6.05 0.57 -10.42
CA MET A 55 -6.06 0.90 -9.00
C MET A 55 -7.52 0.96 -8.51
N PRO A 56 -7.88 0.20 -7.46
CA PRO A 56 -9.23 0.29 -6.90
C PRO A 56 -9.50 1.72 -6.39
N PRO A 57 -10.63 2.36 -6.75
CA PRO A 57 -10.94 3.74 -6.33
C PRO A 57 -10.94 3.94 -4.81
N GLU A 58 -11.40 2.95 -4.05
CA GLU A 58 -11.40 3.00 -2.59
C GLU A 58 -9.98 2.96 -2.00
N LEU A 59 -9.08 2.19 -2.59
CA LEU A 59 -7.67 2.14 -2.18
C LEU A 59 -6.97 3.47 -2.46
N PHE A 60 -7.31 4.12 -3.57
CA PHE A 60 -6.80 5.46 -3.88
C PHE A 60 -7.27 6.50 -2.86
N LYS A 61 -8.57 6.50 -2.52
CA LYS A 61 -9.14 7.40 -1.50
C LYS A 61 -8.48 7.23 -0.14
N THR A 62 -8.25 5.99 0.31
CA THR A 62 -7.59 5.73 1.60
C THR A 62 -6.13 6.19 1.59
N CYS A 63 -5.38 5.94 0.51
CA CYS A 63 -4.01 6.46 0.37
C CYS A 63 -3.97 8.00 0.38
N TYR A 64 -4.91 8.65 -0.30
CA TYR A 64 -5.01 10.11 -0.32
C TYR A 64 -5.33 10.69 1.07
N ALA A 65 -6.27 10.07 1.80
CA ALA A 65 -6.60 10.46 3.17
C ALA A 65 -5.40 10.36 4.12
N GLU A 66 -4.54 9.36 3.91
CA GLU A 66 -3.29 9.14 4.65
C GLU A 66 -2.11 9.98 4.12
N ARG A 67 -2.37 10.97 3.25
CA ARG A 67 -1.36 11.91 2.70
C ARG A 67 -0.23 11.21 1.97
N ASN A 68 -0.52 10.10 1.31
CA ASN A 68 0.46 9.36 0.53
C ASN A 68 0.95 10.23 -0.66
N PRO A 69 2.26 10.50 -0.78
CA PRO A 69 2.80 11.38 -1.81
C PRO A 69 2.59 10.84 -3.24
N SER A 70 2.55 9.52 -3.42
CA SER A 70 2.36 8.89 -4.73
C SER A 70 0.94 9.12 -5.28
N THR A 71 -0.04 9.45 -4.44
CA THR A 71 -1.40 9.80 -4.89
C THR A 71 -1.49 11.15 -5.60
N LEU A 72 -0.54 12.05 -5.36
CA LEU A 72 -0.47 13.34 -6.05
C LEU A 72 -0.15 13.15 -7.55
N TYR A 73 0.62 12.11 -7.90
CA TYR A 73 1.02 11.83 -9.27
C TYR A 73 -0.11 11.23 -10.12
N MET A 74 -1.03 10.46 -9.52
CA MET A 74 -2.17 9.89 -10.26
C MET A 74 -3.20 10.95 -10.68
N LYS A 75 -3.34 12.07 -9.94
CA LYS A 75 -4.24 13.16 -10.33
C LYS A 75 -3.86 13.79 -11.67
N GLY A 76 -2.58 13.69 -12.07
CA GLY A 76 -2.09 14.16 -13.36
C GLY A 76 -2.34 13.21 -14.54
N VAL A 77 -2.60 11.92 -14.30
CA VAL A 77 -2.73 10.88 -15.35
C VAL A 77 -4.19 10.65 -15.76
N GLN A 78 -5.16 11.08 -14.95
CA GLN A 78 -6.59 10.94 -15.28
C GLN A 78 -7.12 12.00 -16.26
N PHE A 79 -6.30 12.97 -16.67
CA PHE A 79 -6.70 14.11 -17.52
C PHE A 79 -5.79 14.35 -18.74
N SER A 80 -4.98 13.37 -19.15
CA SER A 80 -4.16 13.44 -20.38
C SER A 80 -4.75 12.57 -21.49
#